data_AF-A0A953MBV1-F1
#
_entry.id   AF-A0A953MBV1-F1
#
_cell.length_a   1.000
_cell.length_b   1.000
_cell.length_c   1.000
_cell.angle_alpha   90.00
_cell.angle_beta   90.00
_cell.angle_gamma   90.00
#
_symmetry.space_group_name_H-M   'P 1'
#
loop_
_entity.id
_entity.type
_entity.pdbx_description
1 polymer ?
#
loop_
_entity_poly.entity_id
_entity_poly.type
_entity_poly.pdbx_seq_one_letter_code
_entity_poly.pdbx_strand_id
1 'polypeptide(L)'
;MKSLLKCTMYLFFLVILFISCDENSSTDPVDEEYPAAPVITSVFPRIVIPEGYLYISGENFGQTTENLIVKFKNVATSVEISAAIESVIATKITVIVPTTLDTTGEAYSVKVTTPKGTSELLSALIYAVSSSAFGDELLPGKGLVGKVYQLPTNTSSLPNFDQMNYQTLILAPKLDVPTRPFTDGFPGVPGGLIEWFGIRFEAQLEIVQAGSYNFTVGSDDGGILYINGIEIANNDGVHPYRESNGDITLTSGVHTIRVDYFQGPRTQIALRLFWTPPGGMVEIIPREVFILPESF
;
A
#
# COMPACT_ATOMS: atom_id res chain seq x y z
N MET A 1 -59.44 -74.15 -42.72
CA MET A 1 -59.99 -75.19 -41.82
C MET A 1 -59.94 -74.63 -40.40
N LYS A 2 -61.12 -74.44 -39.79
CA LYS A 2 -61.46 -74.25 -38.36
C LYS A 2 -60.78 -73.17 -37.49
N SER A 3 -61.65 -72.50 -36.73
CA SER A 3 -61.43 -71.48 -35.71
C SER A 3 -60.65 -71.96 -34.50
N LEU A 4 -60.10 -71.03 -33.71
CA LEU A 4 -60.59 -70.75 -32.36
C LEU A 4 -59.90 -69.53 -31.73
N LEU A 5 -60.75 -68.57 -31.37
CA LEU A 5 -60.49 -67.42 -30.50
C LEU A 5 -60.24 -67.94 -29.07
N LYS A 6 -59.21 -67.42 -28.38
CA LYS A 6 -59.18 -67.35 -26.92
C LYS A 6 -58.66 -65.97 -26.51
N CYS A 7 -59.58 -65.08 -26.16
CA CYS A 7 -59.29 -63.90 -25.34
C CYS A 7 -58.82 -64.37 -23.96
N THR A 8 -57.69 -63.84 -23.49
CA THR A 8 -57.39 -63.78 -22.07
C THR A 8 -56.98 -62.36 -21.76
N MET A 9 -57.81 -61.70 -20.95
CA MET A 9 -57.67 -60.33 -20.47
C MET A 9 -56.80 -60.36 -19.22
N TYR A 10 -55.68 -59.62 -19.21
CA TYR A 10 -54.96 -59.30 -17.97
C TYR A 10 -54.60 -57.82 -17.93
N LEU A 11 -55.30 -57.17 -16.99
CA LEU A 11 -55.04 -55.96 -16.22
C LEU A 11 -53.86 -55.05 -16.63
N PHE A 12 -54.22 -53.80 -16.91
CA PHE A 12 -53.38 -52.61 -17.03
C PHE A 12 -52.39 -52.47 -15.86
N PHE A 13 -51.12 -52.25 -16.16
CA PHE A 13 -50.29 -51.29 -15.42
C PHE A 13 -49.64 -50.35 -16.41
N LEU A 14 -50.15 -49.11 -16.41
CA LEU A 14 -49.64 -47.97 -17.13
C LEU A 14 -48.29 -47.59 -16.51
N VAL A 15 -47.19 -47.95 -17.14
CA VAL A 15 -45.87 -47.38 -16.80
C VAL A 15 -45.86 -45.97 -17.37
N ILE A 16 -46.21 -45.00 -16.52
CA ILE A 16 -45.95 -43.59 -16.78
C ILE A 16 -44.44 -43.42 -16.72
N LEU A 17 -43.82 -43.28 -17.88
CA LEU A 17 -42.44 -42.82 -18.00
C LEU A 17 -42.43 -41.35 -17.56
N PHE A 18 -42.11 -41.08 -16.30
CA PHE A 18 -41.70 -39.74 -15.89
C PHE A 18 -40.29 -39.53 -16.42
N ILE A 19 -40.19 -38.83 -17.56
CA ILE A 19 -38.97 -38.14 -17.93
C ILE A 19 -38.89 -36.95 -16.97
N SER A 20 -38.12 -37.12 -15.90
CA SER A 20 -37.64 -35.98 -15.12
C SER A 20 -36.54 -35.32 -15.95
N CYS A 21 -36.86 -34.18 -16.56
CA CYS A 21 -35.80 -33.22 -16.87
C CYS A 21 -35.40 -32.60 -15.53
N ASP A 22 -34.25 -32.98 -15.00
CA ASP A 22 -33.59 -32.14 -14.00
C ASP A 22 -33.16 -30.85 -14.69
N GLU A 23 -33.91 -29.78 -14.43
CA GLU A 23 -33.44 -28.42 -14.62
C GLU A 23 -32.40 -28.09 -13.54
N ASN A 24 -31.28 -27.54 -13.99
CA ASN A 24 -30.27 -26.82 -13.21
C ASN A 24 -29.46 -27.60 -12.17
N SER A 25 -28.32 -28.11 -12.60
CA SER A 25 -27.08 -27.86 -11.88
C SER A 25 -26.07 -27.17 -12.81
N SER A 26 -26.29 -25.88 -13.10
CA SER A 26 -25.16 -25.00 -13.41
C SER A 26 -24.45 -24.72 -12.09
N THR A 27 -23.56 -25.62 -11.67
CA THR A 27 -22.46 -25.18 -10.83
C THR A 27 -21.52 -24.44 -11.79
N ASP A 28 -21.85 -23.19 -12.09
CA ASP A 28 -20.91 -22.31 -12.76
C ASP A 28 -19.64 -22.32 -11.90
N PRO A 29 -18.46 -22.64 -12.48
CA PRO A 29 -17.22 -22.75 -11.72
C PRO A 29 -16.81 -21.44 -11.02
N VAL A 30 -17.52 -20.33 -11.32
CA VAL A 30 -17.35 -19.00 -10.74
C VAL A 30 -17.74 -18.94 -9.25
N ASP A 31 -18.55 -19.88 -8.76
CA ASP A 31 -19.15 -19.80 -7.42
C ASP A 31 -18.22 -20.18 -6.26
N GLU A 32 -17.18 -21.01 -6.50
CA GLU A 32 -16.21 -21.38 -5.46
C GLU A 32 -15.14 -20.31 -5.22
N GLU A 33 -14.79 -19.54 -6.26
CA GLU A 33 -13.72 -18.55 -6.19
C GLU A 33 -14.10 -17.34 -5.31
N TYR A 34 -15.37 -16.97 -5.32
CA TYR A 34 -15.91 -15.85 -4.58
C TYR A 34 -16.91 -16.39 -3.54
N PRO A 35 -16.47 -16.74 -2.31
CA PRO A 35 -17.35 -17.40 -1.34
C PRO A 35 -18.41 -16.48 -0.74
N ALA A 36 -18.19 -15.16 -0.76
CA ALA A 36 -19.11 -14.15 -0.23
C ALA A 36 -18.87 -12.78 -0.90
N ALA A 37 -19.69 -11.78 -0.54
CA ALA A 37 -19.47 -10.41 -0.96
C ALA A 37 -18.08 -9.91 -0.51
N PRO A 38 -17.41 -9.06 -1.33
CA PRO A 38 -16.10 -8.55 -0.98
C PRO A 38 -16.20 -7.66 0.26
N VAL A 39 -15.17 -7.69 1.10
CA VAL A 39 -15.04 -6.79 2.25
C VAL A 39 -13.72 -6.06 2.11
N ILE A 40 -13.75 -4.74 1.99
CA ILE A 40 -12.53 -3.92 2.01
C ILE A 40 -12.24 -3.54 3.46
N THR A 41 -11.08 -3.92 3.98
CA THR A 41 -10.64 -3.56 5.33
C THR A 41 -9.68 -2.37 5.30
N SER A 42 -8.85 -2.25 4.26
CA SER A 42 -7.92 -1.12 4.12
C SER A 42 -7.59 -0.83 2.66
N VAL A 43 -7.21 0.43 2.40
CA VAL A 43 -6.58 0.87 1.14
C VAL A 43 -5.31 1.62 1.48
N PHE A 44 -4.26 1.38 0.70
CA PHE A 44 -2.93 1.90 0.95
C PHE A 44 -2.13 2.01 -0.35
N PRO A 45 -1.33 3.06 -0.56
CA PRO A 45 -1.26 4.27 0.26
C PRO A 45 -2.54 5.11 0.11
N ARG A 46 -2.82 5.97 1.11
CA ARG A 46 -3.95 6.92 1.03
C ARG A 46 -3.63 8.17 0.19
N ILE A 47 -2.37 8.35 -0.16
CA ILE A 47 -1.91 9.34 -1.13
C ILE A 47 -1.37 8.54 -2.30
N VAL A 48 -1.91 8.78 -3.49
CA VAL A 48 -1.54 8.06 -4.70
C VAL A 48 -1.01 9.00 -5.77
N ILE A 49 -0.18 8.47 -6.65
CA ILE A 49 0.26 9.15 -7.86
C ILE A 49 -0.43 8.44 -9.03
N PRO A 50 -0.97 9.17 -10.02
CA PRO A 50 -1.40 8.55 -11.27
C PRO A 50 -0.29 7.66 -11.86
N GLU A 51 -0.65 6.49 -12.40
CA GLU A 51 0.26 5.40 -12.82
C GLU A 51 1.03 4.69 -11.70
N GLY A 52 0.93 5.16 -10.45
CA GLY A 52 1.45 4.46 -9.28
C GLY A 52 0.60 3.25 -8.88
N TYR A 53 0.98 2.59 -7.78
CA TYR A 53 0.27 1.43 -7.25
C TYR A 53 -0.58 1.78 -6.03
N LEU A 54 -1.75 1.13 -5.94
CA LEU A 54 -2.60 1.08 -4.76
C LEU A 54 -2.89 -0.38 -4.40
N TYR A 55 -2.81 -0.67 -3.10
CA TYR A 55 -3.13 -1.95 -2.50
C TYR A 55 -4.45 -1.85 -1.74
N ILE A 56 -5.32 -2.82 -1.98
CA ILE A 56 -6.63 -2.94 -1.35
C ILE A 56 -6.62 -4.26 -0.59
N SER A 57 -6.70 -4.21 0.75
CA SER A 57 -6.73 -5.41 1.59
C SER A 57 -8.14 -5.67 2.10
N GLY A 58 -8.43 -6.95 2.36
CA GLY A 58 -9.78 -7.36 2.70
C GLY A 58 -10.00 -8.85 2.62
N GLU A 59 -11.24 -9.24 2.31
CA GLU A 59 -11.68 -10.63 2.18
C GLU A 59 -12.56 -10.81 0.94
N ASN A 60 -12.58 -12.04 0.42
CA ASN A 60 -13.45 -12.51 -0.67
C ASN A 60 -13.21 -11.82 -2.02
N PHE A 61 -11.96 -11.49 -2.35
CA PHE A 61 -11.60 -10.88 -3.64
C PHE A 61 -11.39 -11.87 -4.79
N GLY A 62 -11.48 -13.18 -4.55
CA GLY A 62 -11.13 -14.20 -5.54
C GLY A 62 -9.62 -14.39 -5.68
N GLN A 63 -9.20 -15.19 -6.65
CA GLN A 63 -7.78 -15.45 -6.95
C GLN A 63 -7.41 -15.11 -8.40
N THR A 64 -8.38 -14.69 -9.19
CA THR A 64 -8.26 -14.25 -10.58
C THR A 64 -8.88 -12.87 -10.74
N THR A 65 -8.42 -12.15 -11.76
CA THR A 65 -8.99 -10.83 -12.09
C THR A 65 -10.31 -10.95 -12.87
N GLU A 66 -10.73 -12.18 -13.21
CA GLU A 66 -11.94 -12.41 -13.98
C GLU A 66 -13.17 -12.02 -13.17
N ASN A 67 -14.01 -11.13 -13.72
CA ASN A 67 -15.19 -10.55 -13.06
C ASN A 67 -14.92 -9.64 -11.84
N LEU A 68 -13.65 -9.43 -11.47
CA LEU A 68 -13.26 -8.45 -10.47
C LEU A 68 -13.21 -7.06 -11.10
N ILE A 69 -13.90 -6.09 -10.50
CA ILE A 69 -13.89 -4.70 -10.94
C ILE A 69 -13.47 -3.81 -9.78
N VAL A 70 -12.47 -2.96 -10.00
CA VAL A 70 -12.07 -1.91 -9.05
C VAL A 70 -12.31 -0.54 -9.68
N LYS A 71 -12.94 0.35 -8.91
CA LYS A 71 -13.22 1.72 -9.33
C LYS A 71 -12.85 2.73 -8.27
N PHE A 72 -12.34 3.87 -8.72
CA PHE A 72 -12.15 5.09 -7.94
C PHE A 72 -13.35 5.99 -8.15
N LYS A 73 -14.04 6.39 -7.09
CA LYS A 73 -15.18 7.29 -7.17
C LYS A 73 -14.83 8.63 -6.53
N ASN A 74 -14.82 9.69 -7.32
CA ASN A 74 -14.59 11.04 -6.81
C ASN A 74 -15.73 11.44 -5.88
N VAL A 75 -15.42 11.88 -4.66
CA VAL A 75 -16.42 12.15 -3.63
C VAL A 75 -17.30 13.35 -3.98
N ALA A 76 -16.73 14.39 -4.60
CA ALA A 76 -17.46 15.61 -4.95
C ALA A 76 -18.39 15.43 -6.16
N THR A 77 -17.91 14.75 -7.21
CA THR A 77 -18.62 14.64 -8.50
C THR A 77 -19.37 13.32 -8.67
N SER A 78 -19.10 12.32 -7.83
CA SER A 78 -19.59 10.94 -7.97
C SER A 78 -19.19 10.23 -9.27
N VAL A 79 -18.23 10.79 -10.03
CA VAL A 79 -17.67 10.15 -11.23
C VAL A 79 -16.84 8.93 -10.81
N GLU A 80 -17.09 7.79 -11.45
CA GLU A 80 -16.33 6.55 -11.26
C GLU A 80 -15.32 6.34 -12.39
N ILE A 81 -14.09 5.97 -12.03
CA ILE A 81 -12.98 5.68 -12.95
C ILE A 81 -12.50 4.26 -12.67
N SER A 82 -12.50 3.38 -13.69
CA SER A 82 -12.00 2.01 -13.55
C SER A 82 -10.49 1.99 -13.34
N ALA A 83 -10.03 1.22 -12.35
CA ALA A 83 -8.63 0.93 -12.12
C ALA A 83 -8.15 -0.21 -13.03
N ALA A 84 -6.88 -0.21 -13.41
CA ALA A 84 -6.26 -1.40 -13.98
C ALA A 84 -5.81 -2.31 -12.84
N ILE A 85 -6.15 -3.60 -12.91
CA ILE A 85 -5.80 -4.56 -11.87
C ILE A 85 -4.50 -5.24 -12.28
N GLU A 86 -3.47 -5.11 -11.45
CA GLU A 86 -2.16 -5.73 -11.65
C GLU A 86 -2.18 -7.19 -11.19
N SER A 87 -2.70 -7.43 -9.98
CA SER A 87 -2.80 -8.76 -9.40
C SER A 87 -3.90 -8.84 -8.34
N VAL A 88 -4.39 -10.05 -8.07
CA VAL A 88 -5.32 -10.33 -6.99
C VAL A 88 -5.01 -11.67 -6.33
N ILE A 89 -5.17 -11.71 -5.02
CA ILE A 89 -5.30 -12.90 -4.19
C ILE A 89 -6.51 -12.72 -3.28
N ALA A 90 -6.91 -13.78 -2.58
CA ALA A 90 -8.15 -13.81 -1.79
C ALA A 90 -8.33 -12.65 -0.79
N THR A 91 -7.22 -12.08 -0.31
CA THR A 91 -7.20 -11.03 0.72
C THR A 91 -6.59 -9.71 0.26
N LYS A 92 -6.09 -9.60 -0.98
CA LYS A 92 -5.40 -8.41 -1.47
C LYS A 92 -5.56 -8.22 -2.98
N ILE A 93 -5.82 -6.98 -3.38
CA ILE A 93 -5.78 -6.53 -4.79
C ILE A 93 -4.66 -5.50 -4.93
N THR A 94 -3.85 -5.62 -5.96
CA THR A 94 -2.90 -4.60 -6.40
C THR A 94 -3.45 -3.97 -7.67
N VAL A 95 -3.62 -2.65 -7.67
CA VAL A 95 -4.12 -1.90 -8.84
C VAL A 95 -3.14 -0.82 -9.25
N ILE A 96 -3.08 -0.55 -10.55
CA ILE A 96 -2.44 0.62 -11.12
C ILE A 96 -3.46 1.76 -11.09
N VAL A 97 -3.04 2.87 -10.49
CA VAL A 97 -3.84 4.08 -10.33
C VAL A 97 -4.05 4.73 -11.71
N PRO A 98 -5.29 4.97 -12.16
CA PRO A 98 -5.55 5.56 -13.47
C PRO A 98 -4.90 6.94 -13.66
N THR A 99 -4.37 7.17 -14.87
CA THR A 99 -3.85 8.49 -15.30
C THR A 99 -4.89 9.60 -15.26
N THR A 100 -6.17 9.25 -15.27
CA THR A 100 -7.31 10.16 -15.34
C THR A 100 -7.83 10.61 -13.97
N LEU A 101 -7.23 10.17 -12.86
CA LEU A 101 -7.58 10.71 -11.55
C LEU A 101 -7.24 12.20 -11.48
N ASP A 102 -8.19 12.98 -10.98
CA ASP A 102 -8.03 14.41 -10.72
C ASP A 102 -7.15 14.61 -9.48
N THR A 103 -6.15 15.48 -9.59
CA THR A 103 -5.23 15.83 -8.51
C THR A 103 -5.54 17.19 -7.88
N THR A 104 -6.73 17.77 -8.13
CA THR A 104 -7.14 19.10 -7.61
C THR A 104 -7.45 19.14 -6.11
N GLY A 105 -7.18 18.04 -5.38
CA GLY A 105 -7.33 17.97 -3.91
C GLY A 105 -8.63 17.34 -3.43
N GLU A 106 -9.50 16.91 -4.35
CA GLU A 106 -10.70 16.15 -4.02
C GLU A 106 -10.37 14.68 -3.77
N ALA A 107 -11.03 14.11 -2.76
CA ALA A 107 -10.80 12.73 -2.37
C ALA A 107 -11.58 11.73 -3.24
N TYR A 108 -11.06 10.51 -3.29
CA TYR A 108 -11.68 9.36 -3.93
C TYR A 108 -12.01 8.26 -2.91
N SER A 109 -13.16 7.61 -3.06
CA SER A 109 -13.43 6.31 -2.46
C SER A 109 -13.03 5.18 -3.41
N VAL A 110 -12.79 3.99 -2.86
CA VAL A 110 -12.52 2.78 -3.64
C VAL A 110 -13.69 1.83 -3.53
N LYS A 111 -14.12 1.33 -4.67
CA LYS A 111 -15.19 0.37 -4.82
C LYS A 111 -14.67 -0.90 -5.47
N VAL A 112 -14.96 -2.05 -4.86
CA VAL A 112 -14.62 -3.38 -5.35
C VAL A 112 -15.92 -4.14 -5.61
N THR A 113 -16.07 -4.68 -6.81
CA THR A 113 -17.21 -5.51 -7.21
C THR A 113 -16.71 -6.89 -7.65
N THR A 114 -17.36 -7.93 -7.13
CA THR A 114 -17.21 -9.33 -7.54
C THR A 114 -18.58 -9.89 -7.93
N PRO A 115 -18.67 -11.10 -8.51
CA PRO A 115 -19.96 -11.75 -8.79
C PRO A 115 -20.88 -11.88 -7.58
N LYS A 116 -20.33 -11.95 -6.35
CA LYS A 116 -21.11 -12.09 -5.11
C LYS A 116 -21.57 -10.77 -4.50
N GLY A 117 -21.07 -9.63 -4.95
CA GLY A 117 -21.49 -8.34 -4.39
C GLY A 117 -20.51 -7.20 -4.62
N THR A 118 -20.71 -6.12 -3.88
CA THR A 118 -19.91 -4.90 -3.99
C THR A 118 -19.61 -4.34 -2.60
N SER A 119 -18.39 -3.85 -2.44
CA SER A 119 -17.89 -3.16 -1.25
C SER A 119 -17.38 -1.79 -1.64
N GLU A 120 -17.60 -0.79 -0.80
CA GLU A 120 -17.04 0.56 -0.97
C GLU A 120 -16.45 1.02 0.35
N LEU A 121 -15.18 1.42 0.35
CA LEU A 121 -14.53 1.92 1.56
C LEU A 121 -14.61 3.46 1.59
N LEU A 122 -15.62 3.98 2.27
CA LEU A 122 -15.88 5.42 2.39
C LEU A 122 -14.97 6.14 3.40
N SER A 123 -14.44 5.41 4.39
CA SER A 123 -13.64 5.99 5.50
C SER A 123 -12.15 6.14 5.19
N ALA A 124 -11.69 5.65 4.03
CA ALA A 124 -10.30 5.71 3.61
C ALA A 124 -10.19 6.48 2.29
N LEU A 125 -10.46 7.78 2.40
CA LEU A 125 -10.28 8.74 1.32
C LEU A 125 -8.86 8.65 0.74
N ILE A 126 -8.79 8.56 -0.58
CA ILE A 126 -7.56 8.57 -1.35
C ILE A 126 -7.39 9.93 -2.01
N TYR A 127 -6.20 10.51 -1.85
CA TYR A 127 -5.85 11.79 -2.47
C TYR A 127 -4.84 11.54 -3.59
N ALA A 128 -5.21 11.91 -4.81
CA ALA A 128 -4.29 11.86 -5.94
C ALA A 128 -3.43 13.12 -5.97
N VAL A 129 -2.11 12.95 -6.10
CA VAL A 129 -1.14 14.04 -6.15
C VAL A 129 -0.15 13.83 -7.29
N SER A 130 0.30 14.93 -7.88
CA SER A 130 1.37 14.95 -8.90
C SER A 130 2.68 15.54 -8.37
N SER A 131 2.69 16.06 -7.14
CA SER A 131 3.85 16.62 -6.48
C SER A 131 3.96 16.13 -5.04
N SER A 132 5.20 16.04 -4.55
CA SER A 132 5.46 15.75 -3.14
C SER A 132 5.61 17.04 -2.33
N ALA A 133 5.31 16.97 -1.04
CA ALA A 133 5.64 18.05 -0.12
C ALA A 133 7.17 18.29 0.02
N PHE A 134 7.99 17.35 -0.46
CA PHE A 134 9.44 17.39 -0.43
C PHE A 134 10.05 18.16 -1.62
N GLY A 135 9.22 18.62 -2.56
CA GLY A 135 9.65 19.47 -3.68
C GLY A 135 10.14 18.72 -4.91
N ASP A 136 10.48 17.43 -4.82
CA ASP A 136 10.77 16.60 -5.98
C ASP A 136 9.50 15.98 -6.58
N GLU A 137 9.54 15.74 -7.89
CA GLU A 137 8.52 14.98 -8.62
C GLU A 137 8.48 13.53 -8.14
N LEU A 138 7.27 13.03 -7.91
CA LEU A 138 7.04 11.63 -7.55
C LEU A 138 7.11 10.78 -8.82
N LEU A 139 7.93 9.73 -8.80
CA LEU A 139 8.01 8.79 -9.91
C LEU A 139 7.04 7.62 -9.65
N PRO A 140 6.32 7.11 -10.68
CA PRO A 140 5.43 5.97 -10.53
C PRO A 140 6.15 4.76 -9.91
N GLY A 141 5.56 4.20 -8.85
CA GLY A 141 6.12 3.03 -8.16
C GLY A 141 7.41 3.28 -7.36
N LYS A 142 7.83 4.54 -7.19
CA LYS A 142 9.08 4.89 -6.49
C LYS A 142 8.83 5.79 -5.28
N GLY A 143 9.76 5.77 -4.34
CA GLY A 143 9.74 6.56 -3.10
C GLY A 143 9.55 5.73 -1.83
N LEU A 144 9.42 6.43 -0.71
CA LEU A 144 9.22 5.91 0.63
C LEU A 144 7.83 6.27 1.13
N VAL A 145 7.21 5.36 1.86
CA VAL A 145 5.97 5.65 2.60
C VAL A 145 6.32 5.98 4.05
N GLY A 146 5.92 7.16 4.51
CA GLY A 146 6.06 7.60 5.89
C GLY A 146 4.75 7.43 6.68
N LYS A 147 4.74 6.55 7.68
CA LYS A 147 3.67 6.49 8.70
C LYS A 147 3.94 7.55 9.76
N VAL A 148 3.04 8.52 9.91
CA VAL A 148 3.19 9.64 10.84
C VAL A 148 2.47 9.35 12.15
N TYR A 149 3.17 9.48 13.27
CA TYR A 149 2.67 9.19 14.62
C TYR A 149 2.72 10.46 15.47
N GLN A 150 1.65 10.74 16.23
CA GLN A 150 1.74 11.73 17.30
C GLN A 150 2.33 11.07 18.54
N LEU A 151 3.30 11.73 19.15
CA LEU A 151 3.99 11.28 20.35
C LEU A 151 3.51 12.05 21.57
N PRO A 152 3.61 11.47 22.78
CA PRO A 152 3.44 12.21 24.02
C PRO A 152 4.41 13.39 24.11
N THR A 153 3.96 14.50 24.70
CA THR A 153 4.84 15.63 25.01
C THR A 153 5.99 15.18 25.91
N ASN A 154 7.20 15.69 25.67
CA ASN A 154 8.45 15.31 26.35
C ASN A 154 8.99 13.92 25.97
N THR A 155 8.53 13.32 24.88
CA THR A 155 9.16 12.10 24.33
C THR A 155 10.63 12.38 23.97
N SER A 156 11.57 11.68 24.61
CA SER A 156 12.99 11.99 24.49
C SER A 156 13.78 11.08 23.54
N SER A 157 13.11 10.13 22.89
CA SER A 157 13.67 9.05 22.06
C SER A 157 12.57 8.37 21.26
N LEU A 158 12.93 7.66 20.20
CA LEU A 158 12.00 6.90 19.37
C LEU A 158 11.16 5.90 20.20
N PRO A 159 9.83 5.88 20.02
CA PRO A 159 8.98 4.86 20.64
C PRO A 159 9.00 3.56 19.83
N ASN A 160 8.37 2.52 20.36
CA ASN A 160 8.04 1.34 19.58
C ASN A 160 6.81 1.60 18.68
N PHE A 161 7.03 1.97 17.42
CA PHE A 161 5.95 2.22 16.45
C PHE A 161 5.06 1.01 16.17
N ASP A 162 5.53 -0.23 16.40
CA ASP A 162 4.73 -1.44 16.17
C ASP A 162 3.55 -1.55 17.16
N GLN A 163 3.60 -0.79 18.25
CA GLN A 163 2.56 -0.73 19.28
C GLN A 163 1.68 0.52 19.18
N MET A 164 1.82 1.28 18.10
CA MET A 164 1.16 2.57 17.92
C MET A 164 0.28 2.60 16.67
N ASN A 165 -0.77 3.41 16.73
CA ASN A 165 -1.56 3.76 15.56
C ASN A 165 -0.97 5.02 14.92
N TYR A 166 -0.69 4.98 13.63
CA TYR A 166 -0.31 6.18 12.88
C TYR A 166 -1.54 7.07 12.63
N GLN A 167 -1.34 8.37 12.51
CA GLN A 167 -2.38 9.36 12.21
C GLN A 167 -2.64 9.51 10.72
N THR A 168 -1.56 9.55 9.94
CA THR A 168 -1.62 9.73 8.49
C THR A 168 -0.41 9.12 7.81
N LEU A 169 -0.44 9.11 6.48
CA LEU A 169 0.64 8.67 5.62
C LEU A 169 1.16 9.87 4.82
N ILE A 170 2.45 9.83 4.51
CA ILE A 170 3.10 10.74 3.56
C ILE A 170 3.91 9.93 2.55
N LEU A 171 4.09 10.47 1.35
CA LEU A 171 5.00 9.93 0.35
C LEU A 171 6.21 10.85 0.22
N ALA A 172 7.40 10.25 0.31
CA ALA A 172 8.67 10.95 0.13
C ALA A 172 9.39 10.37 -1.09
N PRO A 173 9.73 11.15 -2.12
CA PRO A 173 10.55 10.66 -3.23
C PRO A 173 11.97 10.30 -2.76
N LYS A 174 12.51 11.08 -1.82
CA LYS A 174 13.77 10.87 -1.11
C LYS A 174 13.70 11.52 0.27
N LEU A 175 14.66 11.23 1.15
CA LEU A 175 14.79 11.88 2.45
C LEU A 175 15.90 12.93 2.41
N ASP A 176 15.51 14.18 2.11
CA ASP A 176 16.41 15.33 1.99
C ASP A 176 15.73 16.59 2.55
N VAL A 177 15.40 16.55 3.83
CA VAL A 177 14.85 17.69 4.57
C VAL A 177 16.02 18.39 5.27
N PRO A 178 16.56 19.48 4.70
CA PRO A 178 17.62 20.23 5.36
C PRO A 178 17.12 20.87 6.65
N THR A 179 18.05 21.23 7.53
CA THR A 179 17.74 21.97 8.75
C THR A 179 16.91 23.21 8.43
N ARG A 180 15.73 23.27 9.04
CA ARG A 180 14.77 24.36 8.88
C ARG A 180 14.12 24.70 10.22
N PRO A 181 13.48 25.87 10.35
CA PRO A 181 12.71 26.21 11.55
C PRO A 181 11.60 25.19 11.77
N PHE A 182 11.41 24.72 13.00
CA PHE A 182 10.32 23.79 13.34
C PHE A 182 8.93 24.36 13.00
N THR A 183 8.78 25.69 12.99
CA THR A 183 7.53 26.39 12.63
C THR A 183 7.09 26.16 11.19
N ASP A 184 8.02 25.78 10.31
CA ASP A 184 7.69 25.40 8.95
C ASP A 184 7.14 23.98 8.84
N GLY A 185 7.28 23.18 9.90
CA GLY A 185 6.91 21.77 9.96
C GLY A 185 7.79 20.86 9.13
N PHE A 186 7.48 19.56 9.20
CA PHE A 186 8.07 18.56 8.32
C PHE A 186 7.24 18.44 7.04
N PRO A 187 7.87 18.39 5.85
CA PRO A 187 7.17 18.20 4.57
C PRO A 187 6.12 17.08 4.60
N GLY A 188 4.87 17.44 4.32
CA GLY A 188 3.75 16.50 4.20
C GLY A 188 3.09 16.13 5.53
N VAL A 189 3.71 16.45 6.67
CA VAL A 189 3.05 16.31 7.97
C VAL A 189 2.01 17.41 8.13
N PRO A 190 0.74 17.10 8.46
CA PRO A 190 -0.32 18.10 8.57
C PRO A 190 0.00 19.25 9.52
N GLY A 191 -0.30 20.47 9.07
CA GLY A 191 -0.01 21.73 9.77
C GLY A 191 -0.64 21.78 11.16
N GLY A 192 0.19 21.61 12.18
CA GLY A 192 -0.21 21.50 13.58
C GLY A 192 0.65 20.50 14.34
N LEU A 193 1.18 19.48 13.64
CA LEU A 193 2.10 18.50 14.21
C LEU A 193 3.54 18.86 13.84
N ILE A 194 4.09 19.84 14.56
CA ILE A 194 5.44 20.41 14.31
C ILE A 194 6.48 20.02 15.37
N GLU A 195 6.04 19.40 16.46
CA GLU A 195 6.84 18.84 17.55
C GLU A 195 6.16 17.57 18.05
N TRP A 196 6.91 16.71 18.75
CA TRP A 196 6.40 15.49 19.37
C TRP A 196 5.68 14.59 18.37
N PHE A 197 6.37 14.29 17.28
CA PHE A 197 5.88 13.34 16.30
C PHE A 197 6.99 12.40 15.87
N GLY A 198 6.58 11.22 15.39
CA GLY A 198 7.46 10.22 14.81
C GLY A 198 7.06 9.93 13.38
N ILE A 199 8.00 9.55 12.54
CA ILE A 199 7.73 9.04 11.21
C ILE A 199 8.53 7.76 11.00
N ARG A 200 7.85 6.69 10.62
CA ARG A 200 8.50 5.48 10.08
C ARG A 200 8.40 5.52 8.57
N PHE A 201 9.53 5.75 7.91
CA PHE A 201 9.66 5.63 6.47
C PHE A 201 10.06 4.22 6.08
N GLU A 202 9.37 3.64 5.10
CA GLU A 202 9.64 2.30 4.59
C GLU A 202 9.67 2.32 3.07
N ALA A 203 10.64 1.61 2.48
CA ALA A 203 10.74 1.36 1.05
C ALA A 203 11.47 0.04 0.77
N GLN A 204 11.41 -0.38 -0.49
CA GLN A 204 12.41 -1.26 -1.08
C GLN A 204 13.54 -0.40 -1.66
N LEU A 205 14.78 -0.86 -1.55
CA LEU A 205 15.99 -0.19 -2.02
C LEU A 205 16.64 -1.04 -3.10
N GLU A 206 16.69 -0.50 -4.31
CA GLU A 206 17.32 -1.13 -5.48
C GLU A 206 18.84 -0.89 -5.47
N ILE A 207 19.61 -1.96 -5.30
CA ILE A 207 21.07 -1.95 -5.35
C ILE A 207 21.52 -2.55 -6.68
N VAL A 208 22.04 -1.71 -7.56
CA VAL A 208 22.57 -2.17 -8.86
C VAL A 208 23.95 -2.81 -8.69
N GLN A 209 24.83 -2.18 -7.92
CA GLN A 209 26.22 -2.64 -7.72
C GLN A 209 26.37 -3.29 -6.35
N ALA A 210 26.75 -4.58 -6.33
CA ALA A 210 27.10 -5.24 -5.07
C ALA A 210 28.39 -4.63 -4.48
N GLY A 211 28.48 -4.55 -3.15
CA GLY A 211 29.67 -4.12 -2.44
C GLY A 211 29.39 -3.50 -1.07
N SER A 212 30.42 -2.90 -0.47
CA SER A 212 30.31 -2.19 0.80
C SER A 212 29.74 -0.78 0.58
N TYR A 213 28.61 -0.52 1.21
CA TYR A 213 27.98 0.79 1.28
C TYR A 213 28.16 1.36 2.69
N ASN A 214 28.48 2.65 2.78
CA ASN A 214 28.36 3.41 4.02
C ASN A 214 27.05 4.20 3.97
N PHE A 215 26.15 4.00 4.91
CA PHE A 215 24.91 4.77 4.99
C PHE A 215 24.98 5.75 6.15
N THR A 216 24.43 6.95 5.95
CA THR A 216 24.37 8.00 6.97
C THR A 216 22.95 8.50 7.14
N VAL A 217 22.46 8.52 8.38
CA VAL A 217 21.24 9.23 8.76
C VAL A 217 21.63 10.50 9.51
N GLY A 218 21.23 11.65 8.96
CA GLY A 218 21.33 12.95 9.60
C GLY A 218 19.96 13.39 10.08
N SER A 219 19.82 13.73 11.36
CA SER A 219 18.53 14.10 11.92
C SER A 219 18.62 15.15 13.03
N ASP A 220 17.54 15.92 13.13
CA ASP A 220 17.16 16.76 14.25
C ASP A 220 15.65 16.49 14.46
N ASP A 221 15.20 15.81 15.51
CA ASP A 221 15.97 15.18 16.59
C ASP A 221 16.47 13.78 16.19
N GLY A 222 15.81 12.70 16.63
CA GLY A 222 16.36 11.35 16.53
C GLY A 222 16.05 10.62 15.23
N GLY A 223 16.95 9.73 14.82
CA GLY A 223 16.79 8.91 13.63
C GLY A 223 17.53 7.58 13.71
N ILE A 224 16.90 6.47 13.32
CA ILE A 224 17.55 5.16 13.20
C ILE A 224 17.30 4.58 11.82
N LEU A 225 18.38 4.18 11.14
CA LEU A 225 18.34 3.53 9.85
C LEU A 225 18.48 2.02 10.00
N TYR A 226 17.61 1.29 9.31
CA TYR A 226 17.67 -0.16 9.18
C TYR A 226 17.73 -0.56 7.70
N ILE A 227 18.56 -1.55 7.38
CA ILE A 227 18.61 -2.21 6.07
C ILE A 227 18.46 -3.72 6.29
N ASN A 228 17.52 -4.36 5.59
CA ASN A 228 17.18 -5.78 5.80
C ASN A 228 16.86 -6.12 7.26
N GLY A 229 16.27 -5.17 8.00
CA GLY A 229 15.96 -5.31 9.43
C GLY A 229 17.17 -5.14 10.38
N ILE A 230 18.38 -4.93 9.86
CA ILE A 230 19.60 -4.71 10.66
C ILE A 230 19.75 -3.21 10.91
N GLU A 231 19.97 -2.81 12.16
CA GLU A 231 20.33 -1.43 12.52
C GLU A 231 21.71 -1.08 11.94
N ILE A 232 21.75 -0.08 11.06
CA ILE A 232 22.98 0.37 10.39
C ILE A 232 23.54 1.62 11.05
N ALA A 233 22.67 2.56 11.39
CA ALA A 233 23.05 3.81 12.01
C ALA A 233 21.99 4.22 13.02
N ASN A 234 22.43 4.60 14.22
CA ASN A 234 21.56 5.01 15.32
C ASN A 234 21.94 6.42 15.76
N ASN A 235 21.02 7.33 15.53
CA ASN A 235 21.09 8.73 15.87
C ASN A 235 19.89 9.10 16.77
N ASP A 236 19.45 8.23 17.66
CA ASP A 236 18.28 8.49 18.51
C ASP A 236 18.58 9.47 19.65
N GLY A 237 17.51 9.98 20.27
CA GLY A 237 17.53 10.95 21.36
C GLY A 237 17.26 12.38 20.91
N VAL A 238 17.05 13.28 21.89
CA VAL A 238 16.90 14.72 21.65
C VAL A 238 18.26 15.36 21.45
N HIS A 239 18.47 15.99 20.29
CA HIS A 239 19.70 16.68 19.94
C HIS A 239 19.51 17.56 18.69
N PRO A 240 20.31 18.64 18.54
CA PRO A 240 20.37 19.37 17.27
C PRO A 240 20.90 18.48 16.15
N TYR A 241 20.79 18.93 14.89
CA TYR A 241 21.29 18.19 13.73
C TYR A 241 22.69 17.60 13.96
N ARG A 242 22.76 16.28 13.87
CA ARG A 242 24.01 15.51 13.79
C ARG A 242 23.78 14.27 12.93
N GLU A 243 24.87 13.61 12.57
CA GLU A 243 24.85 12.44 11.69
C GLU A 243 25.37 11.19 12.42
N SER A 244 24.76 10.05 12.11
CA SER A 244 25.24 8.71 12.48
C SER A 244 25.34 7.88 11.21
N ASN A 245 26.36 7.01 11.14
CA ASN A 245 26.61 6.20 9.96
C ASN A 245 27.03 4.77 10.31
N GLY A 246 26.94 3.88 9.33
CA GLY A 246 27.45 2.52 9.42
C GLY A 246 27.59 1.86 8.07
N ASP A 247 28.41 0.82 8.02
CA ASP A 247 28.71 0.06 6.81
C ASP A 247 27.90 -1.23 6.72
N ILE A 248 27.46 -1.57 5.51
CA ILE A 248 26.87 -2.87 5.18
C ILE A 248 27.31 -3.32 3.80
N THR A 249 27.61 -4.61 3.65
CA THR A 249 27.82 -5.21 2.33
C THR A 249 26.48 -5.67 1.77
N LEU A 250 26.11 -5.15 0.60
CA LEU A 250 24.87 -5.50 -0.10
C LEU A 250 25.17 -6.26 -1.38
N THR A 251 24.29 -7.19 -1.71
CA THR A 251 24.26 -7.84 -3.03
C THR A 251 23.57 -6.93 -4.04
N SER A 252 23.75 -7.18 -5.32
CA SER A 252 22.86 -6.60 -6.32
C SER A 252 21.46 -7.17 -6.14
N GLY A 253 20.42 -6.34 -6.26
CA GLY A 253 19.03 -6.71 -6.06
C GLY A 253 18.27 -5.75 -5.15
N VAL A 254 17.13 -6.20 -4.65
CA VAL A 254 16.23 -5.41 -3.82
C VAL A 254 16.43 -5.74 -2.35
N HIS A 255 16.52 -4.70 -1.52
CA HIS A 255 16.69 -4.79 -0.07
C HIS A 255 15.65 -3.94 0.65
N THR A 256 15.24 -4.31 1.86
CA THR A 256 14.33 -3.45 2.63
C THR A 256 15.11 -2.31 3.26
N ILE A 257 14.53 -1.11 3.25
CA ILE A 257 15.03 0.04 4.00
C ILE A 257 13.93 0.60 4.89
N ARG A 258 14.30 0.92 6.13
CA ARG A 258 13.43 1.60 7.09
C ARG A 258 14.20 2.71 7.79
N VAL A 259 13.60 3.90 7.87
CA VAL A 259 14.10 5.00 8.70
C VAL A 259 13.03 5.36 9.72
N ASP A 260 13.34 5.15 10.99
CA ASP A 260 12.52 5.62 12.10
C ASP A 260 13.05 6.98 12.52
N TYR A 261 12.20 8.00 12.50
CA TYR A 261 12.54 9.39 12.79
C TYR A 261 11.61 9.93 13.88
N PHE A 262 12.12 10.78 14.78
CA PHE A 262 11.26 11.59 15.65
C PHE A 262 11.72 13.03 15.76
N GLN A 263 10.75 13.93 15.82
CA GLN A 263 10.94 15.31 16.25
C GLN A 263 10.48 15.44 17.69
N GLY A 264 11.39 15.85 18.56
CA GLY A 264 11.14 16.26 19.93
C GLY A 264 10.80 17.75 20.01
N PRO A 265 11.40 18.50 20.94
CA PRO A 265 11.12 19.92 21.10
C PRO A 265 11.83 20.77 20.04
N ARG A 266 11.28 21.96 19.79
CA ARG A 266 11.88 23.14 19.16
C ARG A 266 13.42 23.24 19.33
N THR A 267 14.14 23.87 18.41
CA THR A 267 13.66 24.88 17.45
C THR A 267 13.86 24.53 15.98
N GLN A 268 14.55 23.44 15.69
CA GLN A 268 14.89 23.05 14.33
C GLN A 268 14.34 21.65 14.05
N ILE A 269 14.29 21.34 12.77
CA ILE A 269 13.88 20.05 12.26
C ILE A 269 14.71 19.70 11.04
N ALA A 270 15.12 18.44 10.94
CA ALA A 270 15.89 17.94 9.80
C ALA A 270 15.79 16.40 9.70
N LEU A 271 15.80 15.90 8.47
CA LEU A 271 16.04 14.49 8.19
C LEU A 271 16.66 14.34 6.81
N ARG A 272 17.86 13.76 6.75
CA ARG A 272 18.58 13.52 5.51
C ARG A 272 19.17 12.12 5.52
N LEU A 273 19.05 11.44 4.39
CA LEU A 273 19.57 10.08 4.21
C LEU A 273 20.58 10.08 3.07
N PHE A 274 21.81 9.69 3.40
CA PHE A 274 22.91 9.62 2.47
C PHE A 274 23.43 8.20 2.36
N TRP A 275 24.16 7.95 1.27
CA TRP A 275 25.02 6.79 1.14
C TRP A 275 26.36 7.16 0.50
N THR A 276 27.34 6.29 0.68
CA THR A 276 28.54 6.23 -0.17
C THR A 276 28.56 4.85 -0.81
N PRO A 277 28.28 4.74 -2.12
CA PRO A 277 28.28 3.45 -2.81
C PRO A 277 29.72 2.93 -3.02
N PRO A 278 29.88 1.64 -3.38
CA PRO A 278 31.20 1.03 -3.59
C PRO A 278 32.05 1.78 -4.62
N GLY A 279 33.11 2.45 -4.16
CA GLY A 279 34.00 3.25 -5.02
C GLY A 279 33.42 4.59 -5.48
N GLY A 280 32.26 5.00 -4.94
CA GLY A 280 31.63 6.29 -5.22
C GLY A 280 31.95 7.36 -4.17
N MET A 281 31.25 8.48 -4.27
CA MET A 281 31.29 9.58 -3.30
C MET A 281 29.97 9.64 -2.52
N VAL A 282 30.00 10.30 -1.37
CA VAL A 282 28.79 10.53 -0.58
C VAL A 282 27.76 11.34 -1.39
N GLU A 283 26.51 10.91 -1.36
CA GLU A 283 25.38 11.63 -1.93
C GLU A 283 24.10 11.36 -1.14
N ILE A 284 23.12 12.25 -1.27
CA ILE A 284 21.74 11.94 -0.86
C ILE A 284 21.28 10.75 -1.69
N ILE A 285 20.66 9.75 -1.05
CA ILE A 285 20.20 8.57 -1.79
C ILE A 285 19.21 9.02 -2.87
N PRO A 286 19.48 8.74 -4.16
CA PRO A 286 18.64 9.18 -5.26
C PRO A 286 17.22 8.60 -5.15
N ARG A 287 16.21 9.38 -5.56
CA ARG A 287 14.81 8.94 -5.51
C ARG A 287 14.54 7.70 -6.38
N GLU A 288 15.35 7.51 -7.42
CA GLU A 288 15.22 6.45 -8.42
C GLU A 288 15.47 5.06 -7.82
N VAL A 289 16.21 4.96 -6.71
CA VAL A 289 16.52 3.67 -6.07
C VAL A 289 15.51 3.24 -5.01
N PHE A 290 14.61 4.15 -4.59
CA PHE A 290 13.51 3.79 -3.69
C PHE A 290 12.34 3.25 -4.49
N ILE A 291 11.94 2.00 -4.22
CA ILE A 291 10.76 1.38 -4.79
C ILE A 291 9.66 1.40 -3.74
N LEU A 292 8.48 1.88 -4.12
CA LEU A 292 7.31 1.83 -3.27
C LEU A 292 7.02 0.37 -2.93
N PRO A 293 6.91 0.05 -1.66
CA PRO A 293 6.92 -1.34 -1.28
C PRO A 293 5.55 -2.01 -1.47
N GLU A 294 5.54 -3.33 -1.70
CA GLU A 294 4.36 -4.08 -2.15
C GLU A 294 3.28 -4.33 -1.08
N SER A 295 3.62 -4.39 0.20
CA SER A 295 2.66 -4.68 1.29
C SER A 295 3.11 -4.07 2.62
N PHE A 296 2.18 -3.44 3.35
CA PHE A 296 2.43 -2.69 4.60
C PHE A 296 1.42 -2.99 5.68
#